data_AF-A0A8T5MB79-F1
#
_entry.id   AF-A0A8T5MB79-F1
#
_cell.length_a   1.000
_cell.length_b   1.000
_cell.length_c   1.000
_cell.angle_alpha   90.00
_cell.angle_beta   90.00
_cell.angle_gamma   90.00
#
_symmetry.space_group_name_H-M   'P 1'
#
loop_
_entity.id
_entity.type
_entity.pdbx_description
1 polymer ?
#
loop_
_entity_poly.entity_id
_entity_poly.type
_entity_poly.pdbx_seq_one_letter_code
_entity_poly.pdbx_strand_id
1 'polypeptide(L)' 'MKINEIQRKERKSVVLTFRITLEQSKWMKEKNISPSLLFNKALQEIKGELNPSKEGDASKRKK' A
#
# COMPACT_ATOMS: atom_id res chain seq x y z
N MET A 1 -23.45 -9.76 -36.51
CA MET A 1 -23.07 -8.56 -35.72
C MET A 1 -21.70 -8.83 -35.11
N LYS A 2 -20.72 -7.93 -35.29
CA LYS A 2 -19.31 -8.14 -34.88
C LYS A 2 -19.19 -7.97 -33.36
N ILE A 3 -18.49 -8.91 -32.71
CA ILE A 3 -18.20 -8.99 -31.26
C ILE A 3 -17.13 -7.96 -30.85
N ASN A 4 -17.07 -6.82 -31.52
CA ASN A 4 -16.09 -5.79 -31.22
C ASN A 4 -16.75 -4.77 -30.29
N GLU A 5 -16.06 -4.50 -29.18
CA GLU A 5 -16.29 -3.37 -28.27
C GLU A 5 -17.31 -3.54 -27.14
N ILE A 6 -17.10 -4.58 -26.31
CA ILE A 6 -17.34 -4.42 -24.88
C ILE A 6 -16.01 -4.06 -24.21
N GLN A 7 -15.44 -2.90 -24.56
CA GLN A 7 -14.34 -2.35 -23.76
C GLN A 7 -14.96 -1.75 -22.48
N ARG A 8 -15.01 -2.55 -21.42
CA ARG A 8 -15.45 -2.09 -20.10
C ARG A 8 -14.49 -0.99 -19.63
N LYS A 9 -14.92 0.28 -19.75
CA LYS A 9 -14.18 1.48 -19.33
C LYS A 9 -13.96 1.57 -17.81
N GLU A 10 -14.73 0.84 -17.03
CA GLU A 10 -14.77 1.02 -15.58
C GLU A 10 -13.76 0.11 -14.88
N ARG A 11 -12.86 0.73 -14.11
CA ARG A 11 -12.05 0.03 -13.12
C ARG A 11 -12.98 -0.49 -12.03
N LYS A 12 -13.13 -1.81 -11.95
CA LYS A 12 -13.90 -2.44 -10.88
C LYS A 12 -13.14 -2.34 -9.56
N SER A 13 -13.80 -1.84 -8.53
CA SER A 13 -13.32 -1.96 -7.16
C SER A 13 -13.32 -3.43 -6.75
N VAL A 14 -12.16 -3.93 -6.34
CA VAL A 14 -11.99 -5.30 -5.84
C VAL A 14 -11.79 -5.24 -4.34
N VAL A 15 -12.60 -5.99 -3.60
CA VAL A 15 -12.41 -6.15 -2.14
C VAL A 15 -11.30 -7.15 -1.92
N LEU A 16 -10.22 -6.71 -1.27
CA LEU A 16 -9.13 -7.59 -0.85
C LEU A 16 -9.41 -8.06 0.57
N THR A 17 -9.43 -9.38 0.74
CA THR A 17 -9.53 -10.02 2.06
C THR A 17 -8.22 -10.74 2.34
N PHE A 18 -7.62 -10.49 3.49
CA PHE A 18 -6.42 -11.17 3.93
C PHE A 18 -6.70 -11.92 5.23
N ARG A 19 -6.06 -13.08 5.37
CA ARG A 19 -6.15 -13.92 6.56
C ARG A 19 -4.88 -13.73 7.37
N ILE A 20 -5.06 -13.65 8.68
CA ILE A 20 -3.98 -13.48 9.64
C ILE A 20 -4.07 -14.61 10.66
N THR A 21 -2.94 -14.97 11.26
CA THR A 21 -2.92 -15.95 12.35
C THR A 21 -3.49 -15.34 13.63
N LEU A 22 -3.85 -16.19 14.59
CA LEU A 22 -4.33 -15.75 15.90
C LEU A 22 -3.28 -14.91 16.63
N GLU A 23 -2.02 -15.31 16.54
CA GLU A 23 -0.87 -14.60 17.14
C GLU A 23 -0.73 -13.19 16.58
N GLN A 24 -0.78 -13.04 15.25
CA GLN A 24 -0.74 -11.73 14.58
C GLN A 24 -1.94 -10.86 14.96
N SER A 25 -3.12 -11.45 15.09
CA SER A 25 -4.32 -10.74 15.53
C SER A 25 -4.19 -10.19 16.95
N LYS A 26 -3.65 -10.98 17.88
CA LYS A 26 -3.40 -10.54 19.26
C LYS A 26 -2.39 -9.40 19.28
N TRP A 27 -1.25 -9.58 18.61
CA TRP A 27 -0.21 -8.56 18.51
C TRP A 27 -0.73 -7.24 17.94
N MET A 28 -1.53 -7.28 16.87
CA MET A 28 -2.12 -6.06 16.29
C MET A 28 -3.08 -5.37 17.25
N LYS A 29 -3.90 -6.13 18.00
CA LYS A 29 -4.82 -5.56 18.99
C LYS A 29 -4.05 -4.89 20.13
N GLU A 30 -3.01 -5.53 20.65
CA GLU A 30 -2.16 -4.98 21.72
C GLU A 30 -1.45 -3.68 21.29
N LYS A 31 -1.05 -3.60 20.01
CA LYS A 31 -0.38 -2.42 19.45
C LYS A 31 -1.35 -1.39 18.86
N ASN A 32 -2.67 -1.62 18.96
CA ASN A 32 -3.71 -0.78 18.38
C ASN A 32 -3.51 -0.51 16.87
N ILE A 33 -3.04 -1.54 16.15
CA ILE A 33 -2.75 -1.48 14.71
C ILE A 33 -3.98 -1.92 13.94
N SER A 34 -4.47 -1.03 13.07
CA SER A 34 -5.52 -1.39 12.11
C SER A 34 -4.95 -2.28 11.00
N PRO A 35 -5.57 -3.43 10.72
CA PRO A 35 -5.14 -4.32 9.64
C PRO A 35 -5.11 -3.62 8.27
N SER A 36 -6.09 -2.76 7.99
CA SER A 36 -6.14 -1.98 6.74
C SER A 36 -5.00 -0.97 6.64
N LEU A 37 -4.61 -0.36 7.77
CA LEU A 37 -3.49 0.58 7.80
C LEU A 37 -2.16 -0.13 7.54
N LEU A 38 -1.95 -1.30 8.16
CA LEU A 38 -0.78 -2.14 7.94
C LEU A 38 -0.67 -2.55 6.46
N PHE A 39 -1.78 -3.00 5.88
CA PHE A 39 -1.83 -3.40 4.48
C PHE A 39 -1.55 -2.23 3.53
N ASN A 40 -2.13 -1.05 3.78
CA ASN A 40 -1.88 0.13 2.96
C ASN A 40 -0.40 0.55 3.00
N LYS A 41 0.25 0.50 4.17
CA LYS A 41 1.68 0.77 4.28
C LYS A 41 2.53 -0.24 3.50
N ALA A 42 2.23 -1.53 3.62
CA ALA A 42 2.90 -2.56 2.83
C ALA A 42 2.72 -2.35 1.32
N LEU A 43 1.53 -1.93 0.87
CA LEU A 43 1.31 -1.58 -0.53
C LEU A 43 2.13 -0.36 -0.97
N GLN A 44 2.26 0.66 -0.13
CA GLN A 44 3.10 1.83 -0.41
C GLN A 44 4.59 1.44 -0.51
N GLU A 45 5.06 0.53 0.35
CA GLU A 45 6.43 -0.04 0.26
C GLU A 45 6.66 -0.75 -1.06
N ILE A 46 5.75 -1.65 -1.45
CA ILE A 46 5.86 -2.43 -2.69
C ILE A 46 5.84 -1.53 -3.93
N LYS A 47 5.02 -0.46 -3.91
CA LYS A 47 4.95 0.50 -5.01
C LYS A 47 6.14 1.46 -5.07
N GLY A 48 7.04 1.42 -4.09
CA GLY A 48 8.16 2.37 -3.98
C GLY A 48 7.70 3.81 -3.66
N GLU A 49 6.49 3.98 -3.12
CA GLU A 49 5.92 5.30 -2.79
C GLU A 49 6.42 5.84 -1.43
N LEU A 50 7.11 5.01 -0.65
CA LEU A 50 7.87 5.45 0.52
C LEU A 50 9.18 6.08 0.04
N ASN A 51 9.15 7.36 -0.31
CA ASN A 51 10.37 8.16 -0.53
C ASN A 51 11.22 8.15 0.76
N PRO A 52 12.41 7.52 0.80
CA PRO A 52 13.41 7.83 1.80
C PRO A 52 14.18 9.05 1.30
N SER A 53 13.59 10.24 1.35
CA SER A 53 14.27 11.44 0.89
C SER A 53 13.88 12.65 1.72
N LYS A 54 14.20 12.62 3.02
CA LYS A 54 14.54 13.82 3.81
C LYS A 54 15.45 13.48 4.98
N GLU A 55 16.61 12.90 4.73
CA GLU A 55 17.78 13.01 5.61
C GLU A 55 19.04 12.85 4.76
N GLY A 56 19.84 13.91 4.67
CA GLY A 56 21.11 13.92 3.93
C GLY A 56 21.02 14.54 2.53
N ASP A 57 21.21 15.86 2.44
CA ASP A 57 22.27 16.53 1.65
C ASP A 57 21.91 18.03 1.45
N ALA A 58 22.01 18.81 2.53
CA ALA A 58 21.95 20.27 2.48
C ALA A 58 23.22 20.89 3.09
N SER A 59 24.35 20.19 2.99
CA SER A 59 25.64 20.70 3.44
C SER A 59 26.74 20.26 2.49
N LYS A 60 26.76 20.87 1.30
CA LYS A 60 27.96 21.19 0.49
C LYS A 60 27.52 21.58 -0.91
N ARG A 61 27.27 22.87 -1.12
CA ARG A 61 27.53 23.60 -2.37
C ARG A 61 27.11 25.06 -2.16
N LYS A 62 28.06 25.88 -1.73
CA LYS A 62 28.39 27.15 -2.37
C LYS A 62 29.82 27.49 -1.95
N LYS A 63 30.71 27.12 -2.87
CA LYS A 63 32.06 27.64 -3.01
C LYS A 63 31.95 29.06 -3.58
#